data_AF-A0A816A947-F1
#
_entry.id   AF-A0A816A947-F1
#
_cell.length_a   1.000
_cell.length_b   1.000
_cell.length_c   1.000
_cell.angle_alpha   90.00
_cell.angle_beta   90.00
_cell.angle_gamma   90.00
#
_symmetry.space_group_name_H-M   'P 1'
#
loop_
_entity.id
_entity.type
_entity.pdbx_description
1 polymer ?
#
loop_
_entity_poly.entity_id
_entity_poly.type
_entity_poly.pdbx_seq_one_letter_code
_entity_poly.pdbx_strand_id
1 'polypeptide(L)'
;MKTTTNTEKNLIVDICIYLVMPCVVFIGIIGNVLSILVFARREIIKFRVFIFAIVLAVSNIFLLTTSVFNIILPDFYGEFLTDKSVFWCHFHGYFDLLLTALSSYSVLCISVERWFSVLNYTWEQRKCELLRPTVYKVCGIISIIVTHIVPFVFLVILDILIVHRLKTNHYDTSMQHSVLPKNNRTATNSSTRKRIKRQGNFDRNITFMLITVGVTFMNLLALCANSSNHYVK
;
A
#
# COMPACT_ATOMS: atom_id res chain seq x y z
N MET A 1 26.91 -0.55 33.59
CA MET A 1 25.63 -0.77 34.31
C MET A 1 24.53 0.08 33.67
N LYS A 2 24.10 -0.25 32.44
CA LYS A 2 23.11 0.54 31.64
C LYS A 2 22.23 -0.34 30.73
N THR A 3 22.32 -1.66 30.87
CA THR A 3 21.68 -2.65 29.99
C THR A 3 20.31 -3.12 30.50
N THR A 4 20.01 -2.99 31.79
CA THR A 4 18.75 -3.48 32.39
C THR A 4 17.52 -2.67 32.00
N THR A 5 17.66 -1.35 31.76
CA THR A 5 16.52 -0.47 31.42
C THR A 5 15.96 -0.69 30.00
N ASN A 6 16.68 -1.35 29.10
CA ASN A 6 16.21 -1.61 27.74
C ASN A 6 15.36 -2.89 27.66
N THR A 7 15.65 -3.89 28.49
CA THR A 7 14.91 -5.15 28.49
C THR A 7 13.49 -4.99 29.03
N GLU A 8 13.30 -4.18 30.08
CA GLU A 8 11.97 -3.92 30.66
C GLU A 8 11.05 -3.15 29.71
N LYS A 9 11.60 -2.21 28.93
CA LYS A 9 10.82 -1.46 27.93
C LYS A 9 10.32 -2.36 26.80
N ASN A 10 11.15 -3.29 26.34
CA ASN A 10 10.75 -4.23 25.28
C ASN A 10 9.64 -5.16 25.79
N LEU A 11 9.73 -5.63 27.04
CA LEU A 11 8.70 -6.48 27.65
C LEU A 11 7.31 -5.80 27.69
N ILE A 12 7.25 -4.52 28.07
CA ILE A 12 5.99 -3.77 28.11
C ILE A 12 5.41 -3.59 26.71
N VAL A 13 6.25 -3.29 25.71
CA VAL A 13 5.80 -3.14 24.32
C VAL A 13 5.25 -4.46 23.77
N ASP A 14 5.94 -5.57 24.03
CA ASP A 14 5.49 -6.90 23.60
C ASP A 14 4.14 -7.24 24.26
N ILE A 15 4.00 -7.05 25.57
CA ILE A 15 2.72 -7.27 26.28
C ILE A 15 1.62 -6.39 25.69
N CYS A 16 1.88 -5.11 25.43
CA CYS A 16 0.91 -4.22 24.82
C CYS A 16 0.49 -4.69 23.42
N ILE A 17 1.43 -5.12 22.59
CA ILE A 17 1.12 -5.61 21.23
C ILE A 17 0.30 -6.90 21.31
N TYR A 18 0.73 -7.88 22.10
CA TYR A 18 0.06 -9.18 22.18
C TYR A 18 -1.27 -9.16 22.93
N LEU A 19 -1.50 -8.21 23.84
CA LEU A 19 -2.76 -8.12 24.58
C LEU A 19 -3.72 -7.10 23.96
N VAL A 20 -3.26 -5.89 23.66
CA VAL A 20 -4.14 -4.79 23.24
C VAL A 20 -4.57 -4.95 21.79
N MET A 21 -3.66 -5.31 20.87
CA MET A 21 -4.02 -5.45 19.45
C MET A 21 -5.13 -6.47 19.19
N PRO A 22 -5.07 -7.72 19.69
CA PRO A 22 -6.15 -8.68 19.44
C PRO A 22 -7.48 -8.24 20.06
N CYS A 23 -7.47 -7.59 21.23
CA CYS A 23 -8.69 -7.02 21.82
C CYS A 23 -9.29 -5.93 20.92
N VAL A 24 -8.48 -5.00 20.43
CA VAL A 24 -8.91 -3.94 19.51
C VAL A 24 -9.47 -4.54 18.23
N VAL A 25 -8.81 -5.54 17.65
CA VAL A 25 -9.31 -6.19 16.44
C VAL A 25 -10.62 -6.93 16.72
N PHE A 26 -10.73 -7.67 17.81
CA PHE A 26 -11.95 -8.41 18.14
C PHE A 26 -13.15 -7.48 18.32
N ILE A 27 -12.97 -6.39 19.07
CA ILE A 27 -13.98 -5.34 19.23
C ILE A 27 -14.33 -4.72 17.87
N GLY A 28 -13.32 -4.44 17.05
CA GLY A 28 -13.50 -3.89 15.71
C GLY A 28 -14.31 -4.81 14.78
N ILE A 29 -14.05 -6.12 14.79
CA ILE A 29 -14.79 -7.10 14.00
C ILE A 29 -16.24 -7.15 14.48
N ILE A 30 -16.48 -7.27 15.79
CA ILE A 30 -17.83 -7.28 16.36
C ILE A 30 -18.60 -6.00 15.98
N GLY A 31 -17.98 -4.83 16.14
CA GLY A 31 -18.60 -3.55 15.83
C GLY A 31 -18.99 -3.42 14.36
N ASN A 32 -18.11 -3.86 13.43
CA ASN A 32 -18.41 -3.83 12.01
C ASN A 32 -19.48 -4.88 11.62
N VAL A 33 -19.47 -6.08 12.22
CA VAL A 33 -20.53 -7.09 12.01
C VAL A 33 -21.88 -6.57 12.50
N LEU A 34 -21.94 -5.97 13.69
CA LEU A 34 -23.16 -5.34 14.20
C LEU A 34 -23.63 -4.20 13.28
N SER A 35 -22.71 -3.40 12.74
CA SER A 35 -23.02 -2.35 11.76
C SER A 35 -23.68 -2.95 10.51
N ILE A 36 -23.13 -4.04 9.96
CA ILE A 36 -23.74 -4.76 8.84
C ILE A 36 -25.13 -5.26 9.21
N LEU A 37 -25.30 -5.89 10.38
CA LEU A 37 -26.60 -6.41 10.82
C LEU A 37 -27.66 -5.31 10.99
N VAL A 38 -27.27 -4.15 11.53
CA VAL A 38 -28.15 -2.99 11.70
C VAL A 38 -28.55 -2.41 10.34
N PHE A 39 -27.60 -2.22 9.42
CA PHE A 39 -27.86 -1.61 8.12
C PHE A 39 -28.45 -2.58 7.08
N ALA A 40 -28.30 -3.89 7.27
CA ALA A 40 -28.92 -4.92 6.43
C ALA A 40 -30.44 -5.04 6.65
N ARG A 41 -31.02 -4.35 7.64
CA ARG A 41 -32.48 -4.32 7.82
C ARG A 41 -33.14 -3.71 6.59
N ARG A 42 -34.05 -4.49 5.97
CA ARG A 42 -34.70 -4.20 4.68
C ARG A 42 -35.41 -2.84 4.61
N GLU A 43 -35.89 -2.34 5.74
CA GLU A 43 -36.57 -1.05 5.83
C GLU A 43 -35.62 0.13 5.61
N ILE A 44 -34.36 -0.03 6.03
CA ILE A 44 -33.34 1.03 6.08
C ILE A 44 -32.48 1.02 4.80
N ILE A 45 -32.31 -0.13 4.15
CA ILE A 45 -31.45 -0.28 2.96
C ILE A 45 -31.89 0.54 1.74
N LYS A 46 -33.09 1.15 1.78
CA LYS A 46 -33.63 2.01 0.73
C LYS A 46 -32.79 3.27 0.51
N PHE A 47 -32.02 3.72 1.51
CA PHE A 47 -31.15 4.90 1.36
C PHE A 47 -29.73 4.52 0.95
N ARG A 48 -29.20 5.22 -0.05
CA ARG A 48 -27.86 4.97 -0.63
C ARG A 48 -26.72 5.10 0.40
N VAL A 49 -26.88 5.96 1.41
CA VAL A 49 -25.93 6.13 2.52
C VAL A 49 -25.63 4.80 3.20
N PHE A 50 -26.65 3.94 3.39
CA PHE A 50 -26.47 2.68 4.10
C PHE A 50 -25.71 1.63 3.27
N ILE A 51 -25.79 1.71 1.94
CA ILE A 51 -24.96 0.86 1.06
C ILE A 51 -23.48 1.18 1.28
N PHE A 52 -23.11 2.46 1.29
CA PHE A 52 -21.73 2.88 1.57
C PHE A 52 -21.29 2.51 3.00
N ALA A 53 -22.20 2.56 3.98
CA ALA A 53 -21.91 2.12 5.34
C ALA A 53 -21.65 0.62 5.44
N ILE A 54 -22.38 -0.22 4.68
CA ILE A 54 -22.13 -1.66 4.60
C ILE A 54 -20.78 -1.93 3.92
N VAL A 55 -20.49 -1.28 2.80
CA VAL A 55 -19.19 -1.42 2.10
C VAL A 55 -18.02 -1.02 3.00
N LEU A 56 -18.19 0.06 3.77
CA LEU A 56 -17.22 0.50 4.77
C LEU A 56 -16.99 -0.57 5.84
N ALA A 57 -18.06 -1.11 6.42
CA ALA A 57 -17.97 -2.13 7.47
C ALA A 57 -17.32 -3.42 6.95
N VAL A 58 -17.66 -3.86 5.74
CA VAL A 58 -17.04 -5.02 5.09
C VAL A 58 -15.55 -4.78 4.87
N SER A 59 -15.17 -3.62 4.32
CA SER A 59 -13.76 -3.29 4.08
C SER A 59 -12.95 -3.29 5.38
N ASN A 60 -13.52 -2.75 6.46
CA ASN A 60 -12.87 -2.73 7.77
C ASN A 60 -12.71 -4.15 8.37
N ILE A 61 -13.67 -5.05 8.20
CA ILE A 61 -13.53 -6.45 8.63
C ILE A 61 -12.34 -7.09 7.92
N PHE A 62 -12.21 -6.91 6.61
CA PHE A 62 -11.08 -7.46 5.87
C PHE A 62 -9.73 -6.85 6.29
N LEU A 63 -9.65 -5.52 6.49
CA LEU A 63 -8.43 -4.86 6.98
C LEU A 63 -7.99 -5.39 8.35
N LEU A 64 -8.95 -5.52 9.28
CA LEU A 64 -8.70 -6.03 10.63
C LEU A 64 -8.28 -7.50 10.61
N THR A 65 -8.96 -8.32 9.81
CA THR A 65 -8.64 -9.74 9.67
C THR A 65 -7.24 -9.93 9.08
N THR A 66 -6.90 -9.14 8.06
CA THR A 66 -5.59 -9.13 7.39
C THR A 66 -4.47 -8.75 8.38
N SER A 67 -4.71 -7.74 9.22
CA SER A 67 -3.78 -7.33 10.28
C SER A 67 -3.54 -8.45 11.30
N VAL A 68 -4.59 -9.16 11.71
CA VAL A 68 -4.47 -10.31 12.64
C VAL A 68 -3.68 -11.45 12.01
N PHE A 69 -3.92 -11.76 10.74
CA PHE A 69 -3.16 -12.80 10.06
C PHE A 69 -1.66 -12.49 10.07
N ASN A 70 -1.25 -11.24 9.86
CA ASN A 70 0.18 -10.87 9.91
C ASN A 70 0.80 -10.96 11.31
N ILE A 71 0.03 -10.70 12.35
CA ILE A 71 0.54 -10.75 13.73
C ILE A 71 0.62 -12.20 14.21
N ILE A 72 -0.40 -13.02 13.91
CA ILE A 72 -0.56 -14.35 14.51
C ILE A 72 0.17 -15.45 13.73
N LEU A 73 0.19 -15.42 12.39
CA LEU A 73 0.82 -16.49 11.59
C LEU A 73 2.30 -16.75 11.91
N PRO A 74 3.13 -15.72 12.13
CA PRO A 74 4.55 -15.93 12.43
C PRO A 74 4.75 -16.79 13.69
N ASP A 75 3.90 -16.63 14.70
CA ASP A 75 3.99 -17.40 15.95
C ASP A 75 3.64 -18.88 15.75
N PHE A 76 2.68 -19.18 14.86
CA PHE A 76 2.26 -20.57 14.58
C PHE A 76 3.22 -21.30 13.62
N TYR A 77 3.77 -20.60 12.64
CA TYR A 77 4.59 -21.22 11.57
C TYR A 77 6.10 -20.98 11.74
N GLY A 78 6.52 -20.18 12.72
CA GLY A 78 7.92 -19.81 12.97
C GLY A 78 8.54 -18.86 11.95
N GLU A 79 7.80 -18.49 10.89
CA GLU A 79 8.25 -17.67 9.77
C GLU A 79 7.07 -16.85 9.21
N PHE A 80 7.33 -15.65 8.70
CA PHE A 80 6.31 -14.84 8.05
C PHE A 80 5.92 -15.46 6.68
N LEU A 81 4.62 -15.61 6.39
CA LEU A 81 4.16 -16.09 5.08
C LEU A 81 4.60 -15.18 3.92
N THR A 82 4.80 -13.88 4.20
CA THR A 82 5.33 -12.92 3.24
C THR A 82 6.76 -13.24 2.81
N ASP A 83 7.54 -13.91 3.66
CA ASP A 83 8.93 -14.25 3.36
C ASP A 83 9.02 -15.54 2.53
N LYS A 84 8.00 -16.40 2.60
CA LYS A 84 7.95 -17.66 1.83
C LYS A 84 7.64 -17.47 0.36
N SER A 85 6.88 -16.43 0.00
CA SER A 85 6.63 -16.16 -1.41
C SER A 85 6.48 -14.67 -1.71
N VAL A 86 7.19 -14.25 -2.75
CA VAL A 86 7.09 -12.90 -3.32
C VAL A 86 5.67 -12.58 -3.77
N PHE A 87 4.92 -13.58 -4.24
CA PHE A 87 3.52 -13.44 -4.61
C PHE A 87 2.64 -13.02 -3.44
N TRP A 88 2.71 -13.71 -2.30
CA TRP A 88 1.91 -13.39 -1.11
C TRP A 88 2.26 -12.00 -0.54
N CYS A 89 3.55 -11.62 -0.55
CA CYS A 89 3.97 -10.28 -0.13
C CYS A 89 3.33 -9.17 -0.98
N HIS A 90 3.39 -9.30 -2.32
CA HIS A 90 2.77 -8.34 -3.22
C HIS A 90 1.24 -8.36 -3.12
N PHE A 91 0.63 -9.55 -3.15
CA PHE A 91 -0.83 -9.71 -3.08
C PHE A 91 -1.39 -9.08 -1.81
N HIS A 92 -0.78 -9.37 -0.66
CA HIS A 92 -1.15 -8.78 0.62
C HIS A 92 -1.08 -7.24 0.59
N GLY A 93 0.05 -6.68 0.13
CA GLY A 93 0.22 -5.23 0.04
C GLY A 93 -0.81 -4.55 -0.88
N TYR A 94 -1.10 -5.15 -2.04
CA TYR A 94 -2.13 -4.64 -2.94
C TYR A 94 -3.54 -4.73 -2.35
N PHE A 95 -3.85 -5.83 -1.68
CA PHE A 95 -5.16 -6.05 -1.08
C PHE A 95 -5.43 -5.07 0.08
N ASP A 96 -4.45 -4.85 0.95
CA ASP A 96 -4.53 -3.90 2.06
C ASP A 96 -4.71 -2.45 1.55
N LEU A 97 -3.96 -2.08 0.51
CA LEU A 97 -4.09 -0.77 -0.15
C LEU A 97 -5.48 -0.59 -0.77
N LEU A 98 -5.98 -1.60 -1.48
CA LEU A 98 -7.31 -1.58 -2.10
C LEU A 98 -8.41 -1.38 -1.05
N LEU A 99 -8.36 -2.14 0.04
CA LEU A 99 -9.36 -2.05 1.12
C LEU A 99 -9.31 -0.71 1.86
N THR A 100 -8.11 -0.19 2.10
CA THR A 100 -7.92 1.14 2.72
C THR A 100 -8.50 2.25 1.84
N ALA A 101 -8.29 2.16 0.53
CA ALA A 101 -8.87 3.09 -0.43
C ALA A 101 -10.40 2.96 -0.50
N LEU A 102 -10.96 1.74 -0.50
CA LEU A 102 -12.40 1.51 -0.47
C LEU A 102 -13.05 2.07 0.80
N SER A 103 -12.38 1.91 1.95
CA SER A 103 -12.83 2.45 3.24
C SER A 103 -12.84 3.98 3.22
N SER A 104 -11.73 4.62 2.84
CA SER A 104 -11.65 6.11 2.77
C SER A 104 -12.63 6.70 1.74
N TYR A 105 -12.80 6.07 0.58
CA TYR A 105 -13.78 6.47 -0.42
C TYR A 105 -15.22 6.37 0.09
N SER A 106 -15.57 5.30 0.80
CA SER A 106 -16.90 5.12 1.39
C SER A 106 -17.23 6.22 2.41
N VAL A 107 -16.26 6.61 3.24
CA VAL A 107 -16.41 7.72 4.20
C VAL A 107 -16.63 9.06 3.49
N LEU A 108 -15.90 9.31 2.40
CA LEU A 108 -16.07 10.51 1.58
C LEU A 108 -17.49 10.56 0.98
N CYS A 109 -17.97 9.45 0.39
CA CYS A 109 -19.33 9.37 -0.15
C CYS A 109 -20.41 9.63 0.92
N ILE A 110 -20.26 9.05 2.11
CA ILE A 110 -21.19 9.30 3.23
C ILE A 110 -21.19 10.79 3.61
N SER A 111 -20.01 11.42 3.66
CA SER A 111 -19.85 12.82 4.03
C SER A 111 -20.48 13.77 2.99
N VAL A 112 -20.26 13.49 1.71
CA VAL A 112 -20.88 14.23 0.59
C VAL A 112 -22.39 14.09 0.62
N GLU A 113 -22.92 12.88 0.84
CA GLU A 113 -24.37 12.65 0.89
C GLU A 113 -25.03 13.38 2.07
N ARG A 114 -24.35 13.41 3.22
CA ARG A 114 -24.78 14.19 4.39
C ARG A 114 -24.75 15.70 4.11
N TRP A 115 -23.69 16.20 3.50
CA TRP A 115 -23.57 17.61 3.10
C TRP A 115 -24.71 18.04 2.18
N PHE A 116 -25.00 17.24 1.14
CA PHE A 116 -26.14 17.48 0.26
C PHE A 116 -27.48 17.41 0.98
N SER A 117 -27.63 16.49 1.94
CA SER A 117 -28.86 16.40 2.74
C SER A 117 -29.11 17.65 3.60
N VAL A 118 -28.05 18.30 4.09
CA VAL A 118 -28.14 19.53 4.88
C VAL A 118 -28.44 20.73 3.99
N LEU A 119 -27.74 20.88 2.86
CA LEU A 119 -27.92 22.02 1.95
C LEU A 119 -29.26 21.99 1.20
N ASN A 120 -29.73 20.82 0.79
CA ASN A 120 -30.98 20.69 0.03
C ASN A 120 -32.23 20.61 0.91
N TYR A 121 -32.13 20.92 2.21
CA TYR A 121 -33.28 20.97 3.10
C TYR A 121 -34.30 22.06 2.68
N THR A 122 -33.90 23.08 1.91
CA THR A 122 -34.74 24.27 1.67
C THR A 122 -35.18 24.57 0.23
N TRP A 123 -34.73 23.84 -0.81
CA TRP A 123 -35.06 24.22 -2.20
C TRP A 123 -35.44 23.00 -3.07
N GLU A 124 -36.75 22.82 -3.24
CA GLU A 124 -37.43 22.00 -4.27
C GLU A 124 -36.93 20.55 -4.46
N GLN A 125 -37.48 19.65 -3.65
CA GLN A 125 -37.35 18.18 -3.67
C GLN A 125 -37.57 17.47 -5.03
N ARG A 126 -37.89 18.13 -6.14
CA ARG A 126 -38.27 17.47 -7.40
C ARG A 126 -37.29 17.59 -8.58
N LYS A 127 -36.37 18.57 -8.60
CA LYS A 127 -35.46 18.75 -9.76
C LYS A 127 -34.07 18.13 -9.56
N CYS A 128 -33.65 17.92 -8.31
CA CYS A 128 -32.29 17.45 -8.00
C CYS A 128 -32.13 15.91 -8.08
N GLU A 129 -33.21 15.14 -8.24
CA GLU A 129 -33.16 13.67 -8.32
C GLU A 129 -32.45 13.16 -9.59
N LEU A 130 -32.44 13.96 -10.67
CA LEU A 130 -31.84 13.60 -11.96
C LEU A 130 -30.34 13.92 -12.08
N LEU A 131 -29.83 14.98 -11.44
CA LEU A 131 -28.40 15.32 -11.49
C LEU A 131 -27.54 14.48 -10.51
N ARG A 132 -28.13 14.06 -9.39
CA ARG A 132 -27.47 13.31 -8.33
C ARG A 132 -26.78 12.01 -8.80
N PRO A 133 -27.42 11.11 -9.59
CA PRO A 133 -26.76 9.90 -10.05
C PRO A 133 -25.58 10.18 -11.00
N THR A 134 -25.64 11.27 -11.76
CA THR A 134 -24.59 11.67 -12.70
C THR A 134 -23.37 12.19 -11.97
N VAL A 135 -23.54 13.06 -10.96
CA VAL A 135 -22.43 13.57 -10.15
C VAL A 135 -21.75 12.44 -9.38
N TYR A 136 -22.50 11.50 -8.80
CA TYR A 136 -21.92 10.34 -8.12
C TYR A 136 -21.17 9.41 -9.07
N LYS A 137 -21.73 9.13 -10.26
CA LYS A 137 -21.03 8.34 -11.27
C LYS A 137 -19.73 9.02 -11.72
N VAL A 138 -19.78 10.31 -12.03
CA VAL A 138 -18.61 11.04 -12.53
C VAL A 138 -17.55 11.19 -11.44
N CYS A 139 -17.93 11.58 -10.22
CA CYS A 139 -17.00 11.72 -9.10
C CYS A 139 -16.42 10.37 -8.67
N GLY A 140 -17.22 9.29 -8.70
CA GLY A 140 -16.73 7.95 -8.44
C GLY A 140 -15.78 7.42 -9.50
N ILE A 141 -16.08 7.64 -10.78
CA ILE A 141 -15.18 7.30 -11.88
C ILE A 141 -13.87 8.08 -11.76
N ILE A 142 -13.92 9.39 -11.50
CA ILE A 142 -12.72 10.22 -11.31
C ILE A 142 -11.91 9.73 -10.12
N SER A 143 -12.54 9.43 -8.99
CA SER A 143 -11.85 8.91 -7.82
C SER A 143 -11.17 7.58 -8.14
N ILE A 144 -11.87 6.62 -8.74
CA ILE A 144 -11.31 5.31 -9.13
C ILE A 144 -10.13 5.49 -10.09
N ILE A 145 -10.24 6.39 -11.07
CA ILE A 145 -9.16 6.65 -12.01
C ILE A 145 -7.94 7.23 -11.29
N VAL A 146 -8.14 8.25 -10.46
CA VAL A 146 -7.03 8.96 -9.81
C VAL A 146 -6.37 8.11 -8.73
N THR A 147 -7.14 7.35 -7.95
CA THR A 147 -6.60 6.55 -6.83
C THR A 147 -6.10 5.18 -7.24
N HIS A 148 -6.60 4.60 -8.35
CA HIS A 148 -6.26 3.24 -8.75
C HIS A 148 -5.60 3.13 -10.13
N ILE A 149 -6.22 3.72 -11.17
CA ILE A 149 -5.70 3.59 -12.54
C ILE A 149 -4.37 4.34 -12.69
N VAL A 150 -4.27 5.57 -12.19
CA VAL A 150 -3.07 6.41 -12.35
C VAL A 150 -1.84 5.78 -11.65
N PRO A 151 -1.91 5.36 -10.37
CA PRO A 151 -0.77 4.71 -9.72
C PRO A 151 -0.38 3.38 -10.38
N PHE A 152 -1.36 2.59 -10.82
CA PHE A 152 -1.10 1.30 -11.47
C PHE A 152 -0.40 1.49 -12.83
N VAL A 153 -0.88 2.40 -13.66
CA VAL A 153 -0.28 2.70 -14.97
C VAL A 153 1.13 3.27 -14.81
N PHE A 154 1.34 4.15 -13.82
CA PHE A 154 2.66 4.72 -13.54
C PHE A 154 3.68 3.63 -13.16
N LEU A 155 3.29 2.67 -12.31
CA LEU A 155 4.15 1.54 -11.94
C LEU A 155 4.52 0.67 -13.14
N VAL A 156 3.55 0.31 -13.98
CA VAL A 156 3.80 -0.52 -15.18
C VAL A 156 4.73 0.18 -16.17
N ILE A 157 4.58 1.48 -16.37
CA ILE A 157 5.46 2.25 -17.26
C ILE A 157 6.90 2.26 -16.72
N LEU A 158 7.06 2.49 -15.42
CA LEU A 158 8.39 2.48 -14.80
C LEU A 158 9.08 1.12 -14.94
N ASP A 159 8.35 0.03 -14.73
CA ASP A 159 8.89 -1.33 -14.87
C ASP A 159 9.35 -1.63 -16.31
N ILE A 160 8.58 -1.21 -17.32
CA ILE A 160 8.96 -1.37 -18.73
C ILE A 160 10.23 -0.56 -19.06
N LEU A 161 10.33 0.67 -18.56
CA LEU A 161 11.50 1.53 -18.78
C LEU A 161 12.76 0.95 -18.15
N ILE A 162 12.65 0.35 -16.97
CA ILE A 162 13.76 -0.34 -16.30
C ILE A 162 14.25 -1.52 -17.13
N VAL A 163 13.33 -2.38 -17.60
CA VAL A 163 13.66 -3.54 -18.44
C VAL A 163 14.31 -3.12 -19.76
N HIS A 164 13.78 -2.09 -20.41
CA HIS A 164 14.33 -1.59 -21.67
C HIS A 164 15.76 -1.07 -21.50
N ARG A 165 16.00 -0.26 -20.47
CA ARG A 165 17.32 0.31 -20.21
C ARG A 165 18.37 -0.75 -19.86
N LEU A 166 17.97 -1.81 -19.15
CA LEU A 166 18.83 -2.96 -18.88
C LEU A 166 19.22 -3.72 -20.16
N LYS A 167 18.29 -3.83 -21.12
CA LYS A 167 18.53 -4.49 -22.41
C LYS A 167 19.47 -3.69 -23.31
N THR A 168 19.31 -2.36 -23.38
CA THR A 168 20.17 -1.49 -24.19
C THR A 168 21.62 -1.51 -23.70
N ASN A 169 21.85 -1.41 -22.39
CA ASN A 169 23.19 -1.45 -21.81
C ASN A 169 23.91 -2.80 -22.04
N HIS A 170 23.17 -3.91 -22.08
CA HIS A 170 23.75 -5.22 -22.40
C HIS A 170 24.22 -5.32 -23.85
N TYR A 171 23.51 -4.66 -24.78
CA TYR A 171 23.85 -4.67 -26.20
C TYR A 171 25.13 -3.89 -26.49
N ASP A 172 25.28 -2.69 -25.94
CA ASP A 172 26.47 -1.84 -26.13
C ASP A 172 27.74 -2.50 -25.57
N THR A 173 27.62 -3.20 -24.44
CA THR A 173 28.72 -3.94 -23.84
C THR A 173 29.18 -5.13 -24.71
N SER A 174 28.26 -5.73 -25.48
CA SER A 174 28.60 -6.83 -26.40
C SER A 174 29.31 -6.35 -27.68
N MET A 175 28.96 -5.17 -28.19
CA MET A 175 29.55 -4.59 -29.41
C MET A 175 30.99 -4.09 -29.21
N GLN A 176 31.34 -3.58 -28.02
CA GLN A 176 32.71 -3.18 -27.72
C GLN A 176 33.69 -4.37 -27.66
N HIS A 177 33.20 -5.59 -27.38
CA HIS A 177 34.06 -6.79 -27.34
C HIS A 177 34.45 -7.33 -28.73
N SER A 178 33.76 -6.92 -29.81
CA SER A 178 34.01 -7.39 -31.18
C SER A 178 34.98 -6.54 -32.01
N VAL A 179 35.41 -5.36 -31.55
CA VAL A 179 36.22 -4.40 -32.35
C VAL A 179 37.67 -4.28 -31.86
N LEU A 180 38.09 -5.01 -30.82
CA LEU A 180 39.49 -4.97 -30.37
C LEU A 180 40.41 -5.79 -31.29
N PRO A 181 41.41 -5.18 -31.96
CA PRO A 181 42.33 -5.88 -32.84
C PRO A 181 43.22 -6.83 -32.03
N LYS A 182 43.29 -8.07 -32.52
CA LYS A 182 44.10 -9.17 -32.00
C LYS A 182 45.58 -8.88 -32.26
N ASN A 183 46.21 -8.02 -31.46
CA ASN A 183 47.65 -7.78 -31.55
C ASN A 183 48.42 -8.54 -30.47
N ASN A 184 49.51 -9.16 -30.90
CA ASN A 184 50.29 -10.18 -30.21
C ASN A 184 51.14 -9.62 -29.05
N ARG A 185 51.26 -10.43 -27.98
CA ARG A 185 52.27 -10.38 -26.90
C ARG A 185 52.17 -9.10 -26.02
N THR A 186 52.03 -9.18 -24.70
CA THR A 186 52.97 -9.80 -23.77
C THR A 186 52.26 -9.98 -22.43
N ALA A 187 52.58 -11.08 -21.74
CA ALA A 187 52.08 -11.38 -20.40
C ALA A 187 52.46 -10.28 -19.41
N THR A 188 51.46 -9.63 -18.82
CA THR A 188 51.35 -9.07 -17.46
C THR A 188 50.23 -8.03 -17.53
N ASN A 189 49.47 -7.88 -16.43
CA ASN A 189 48.32 -6.97 -16.24
C ASN A 189 46.96 -7.69 -16.15
N SER A 190 46.94 -8.73 -15.31
CA SER A 190 45.76 -9.28 -14.63
C SER A 190 45.06 -8.29 -13.68
N SER A 191 45.57 -7.07 -13.54
CA SER A 191 45.07 -6.00 -12.68
C SER A 191 43.93 -5.18 -13.31
N THR A 192 43.92 -4.96 -14.62
CA THR A 192 42.92 -4.09 -15.29
C THR A 192 41.55 -4.76 -15.43
N ARG A 193 41.53 -6.09 -15.64
CA ARG A 193 40.30 -6.90 -15.73
C ARG A 193 39.52 -7.00 -14.40
N LYS A 194 40.20 -6.80 -13.25
CA LYS A 194 39.57 -6.73 -11.93
C LYS A 194 38.86 -5.39 -11.65
N ARG A 195 39.23 -4.29 -12.33
CA ARG A 195 38.60 -2.96 -12.13
C ARG A 195 37.22 -2.83 -12.79
N ILE A 196 37.03 -3.34 -14.01
CA ILE A 196 35.75 -3.25 -14.74
C ILE A 196 34.65 -4.12 -14.09
N LYS A 197 35.02 -5.26 -13.50
CA LYS A 197 34.07 -6.13 -12.76
C LYS A 197 33.64 -5.54 -11.41
N ARG A 198 34.42 -4.62 -10.82
CA ARG A 198 34.05 -3.87 -9.60
C ARG A 198 33.09 -2.71 -9.90
N GLN A 199 33.21 -2.07 -11.07
CA GLN A 199 32.36 -0.94 -11.47
C GLN A 199 30.89 -1.37 -11.68
N GLY A 200 30.64 -2.49 -12.37
CA GLY A 200 29.26 -3.01 -12.57
C GLY A 200 28.57 -3.50 -11.28
N ASN A 201 29.33 -3.91 -10.27
CA ASN A 201 28.78 -4.24 -8.95
C ASN A 201 28.47 -2.96 -8.13
N PHE A 202 29.22 -1.89 -8.34
CA PHE A 202 28.96 -0.59 -7.73
C PHE A 202 27.69 0.07 -8.29
N ASP A 203 27.49 0.00 -9.62
CA ASP A 203 26.30 0.56 -10.28
C ASP A 203 25.01 -0.24 -9.96
N ARG A 204 25.12 -1.57 -9.76
CA ARG A 204 24.02 -2.40 -9.22
C ARG A 204 23.68 -2.02 -7.77
N ASN A 205 24.67 -1.75 -6.93
CA ASN A 205 24.44 -1.35 -5.55
C ASN A 205 23.80 0.05 -5.46
N ILE A 206 24.20 0.98 -6.33
CA ILE A 206 23.57 2.32 -6.42
C ILE A 206 22.11 2.20 -6.90
N THR A 207 21.82 1.33 -7.87
CA THR A 207 20.45 1.13 -8.38
C THR A 207 19.54 0.44 -7.35
N PHE A 208 20.04 -0.56 -6.62
CA PHE A 208 19.31 -1.17 -5.50
C PHE A 208 19.08 -0.18 -4.37
N MET A 209 20.09 0.62 -4.01
CA MET A 209 19.95 1.68 -3.01
C MET A 209 18.89 2.71 -3.42
N LEU A 210 18.83 3.12 -4.69
CA LEU A 210 17.83 4.08 -5.18
C LEU A 210 16.41 3.52 -5.21
N ILE A 211 16.22 2.23 -5.54
CA ILE A 211 14.91 1.55 -5.46
C ILE A 211 14.47 1.39 -4.00
N THR A 212 15.39 1.03 -3.11
CA THR A 212 15.10 0.92 -1.67
C THR A 212 14.76 2.29 -1.06
N VAL A 213 15.47 3.36 -1.42
CA VAL A 213 15.18 4.73 -0.95
C VAL A 213 13.83 5.22 -1.50
N GLY A 214 13.46 4.89 -2.75
CA GLY A 214 12.14 5.27 -3.29
C GLY A 214 10.97 4.53 -2.65
N VAL A 215 11.13 3.23 -2.37
CA VAL A 215 10.09 2.41 -1.73
C VAL A 215 9.95 2.72 -0.24
N THR A 216 11.04 3.04 0.46
CA THR A 216 11.01 3.48 1.87
C THR A 216 10.42 4.89 2.00
N PHE A 217 10.77 5.82 1.10
CA PHE A 217 10.27 7.21 1.12
C PHE A 217 8.76 7.27 0.94
N MET A 218 8.16 6.49 0.02
CA MET A 218 6.71 6.55 -0.25
C MET A 218 5.86 5.83 0.82
N ASN A 219 6.40 4.81 1.49
CA ASN A 219 5.67 4.11 2.54
C ASN A 219 5.80 4.80 3.93
N LEU A 220 6.94 5.43 4.23
CA LEU A 220 7.07 6.29 5.43
C LEU A 220 6.26 7.59 5.30
N LEU A 221 6.18 8.18 4.11
CA LEU A 221 5.36 9.38 3.87
C LEU A 221 3.87 9.12 4.03
N ALA A 222 3.36 7.93 3.67
CA ALA A 222 1.95 7.60 3.82
C ALA A 222 1.53 7.31 5.27
N LEU A 223 2.42 6.73 6.09
CA LEU A 223 2.07 6.26 7.43
C LEU A 223 2.42 7.23 8.56
N CYS A 224 3.52 7.99 8.48
CA CYS A 224 3.86 8.94 9.55
C CYS A 224 3.13 10.29 9.44
N ALA A 225 2.71 10.69 8.23
CA ALA A 225 1.99 11.93 8.04
C ALA A 225 0.63 11.95 8.78
N ASN A 226 0.03 10.78 9.02
CA ASN A 226 -1.24 10.67 9.76
C ASN A 226 -1.07 10.38 11.27
N SER A 227 0.11 10.00 11.77
CA SER A 227 0.25 9.68 13.20
C SER A 227 0.73 10.84 14.07
N SER A 228 1.37 11.90 13.53
CA SER A 228 2.08 12.92 14.34
C SER A 228 1.26 14.18 14.67
N ASN A 229 0.31 14.57 13.81
CA ASN A 229 -0.45 15.80 14.05
C ASN A 229 -1.44 15.72 15.23
N HIS A 230 -1.55 14.56 15.89
CA HIS A 230 -2.48 14.34 16.99
C HIS A 230 -1.83 14.25 18.39
N TYR A 231 -0.52 14.47 18.53
CA TYR A 231 0.18 14.53 19.83
C TYR A 231 0.70 15.93 20.21
N VAL A 232 0.44 16.97 19.41
CA VAL A 232 0.83 18.36 19.70
C VAL A 232 -0.42 19.22 19.97
N LYS A 233 -1.07 18.90 21.08
CA LYS A 233 -1.71 19.85 21.99
C LYS A 233 -1.55 19.33 23.40
#